data_AF-A0A851LJV3-F1
#
_entry.id   AF-A0A851LJV3-F1
#
_cell.length_a   1.000
_cell.length_b   1.000
_cell.length_c   1.000
_cell.angle_alpha   90.00
_cell.angle_beta   90.00
_cell.angle_gamma   90.00
#
_symmetry.space_group_name_H-M   'P 1'
#
loop_
_entity.id
_entity.type
_entity.pdbx_description
1 polymer ?
#
loop_
_entity_poly.entity_id
_entity_poly.type
_entity_poly.pdbx_seq_one_letter_code
_entity_poly.pdbx_strand_id
1 'polypeptide(L)'
;IANRREGIGVCGWILVSLSFLLVLITFPISIWACIKVIREYERAVVFRLGCIMSKKAKGPGLVLILPCTDTFIKVDLRTVTCNIPPQEILTKDTNTAQVNGVVYYRINGAVSAVANVTDVHSATFLLAQTTLRNVLGTQSLAQLLAGHEEIAHNIQVNL
;
A
#
# COMPACT_ATOMS: atom_id res chain seq x y z
N ILE A 1 -20.60 -8.81 -2.91
CA ILE A 1 -20.48 -7.37 -2.58
C ILE A 1 -21.46 -7.08 -1.45
N ALA A 2 -21.07 -7.41 -0.21
CA ALA A 2 -21.97 -7.38 0.94
C ALA A 2 -22.13 -5.94 1.44
N ASN A 3 -23.40 -5.51 1.50
CA ASN A 3 -23.88 -4.29 2.14
C ASN A 3 -23.66 -4.39 3.66
N ARG A 4 -22.43 -4.16 4.14
CA ARG A 4 -22.15 -4.08 5.57
C ARG A 4 -22.46 -2.65 6.06
N ARG A 5 -23.76 -2.33 6.12
CA ARG A 5 -24.31 -1.33 7.05
C ARG A 5 -24.42 -1.97 8.44
N GLU A 6 -23.31 -2.50 8.96
CA GLU A 6 -23.21 -2.67 10.41
C GLU A 6 -22.86 -1.29 10.93
N GLY A 7 -23.91 -0.49 11.16
CA GLY A 7 -23.78 0.78 11.83
C GLY A 7 -22.95 0.58 13.09
N ILE A 8 -22.09 1.55 13.37
CA ILE A 8 -21.44 1.73 14.66
C ILE A 8 -22.46 1.33 15.74
N GLY A 9 -22.18 0.29 16.54
CA GLY A 9 -23.12 -0.16 17.56
C GLY A 9 -23.45 0.97 18.54
N VAL A 10 -24.49 0.82 19.36
CA VAL A 10 -24.90 1.83 20.36
C VAL A 10 -23.70 2.28 21.23
N CYS A 11 -22.84 1.33 21.60
CA CYS A 11 -21.59 1.60 22.31
C CYS A 11 -20.62 2.52 21.54
N GLY A 12 -20.47 2.31 20.22
CA GLY A 12 -19.62 3.18 19.40
C GLY A 12 -20.22 4.57 19.21
N TRP A 13 -21.55 4.71 19.15
CA TRP A 13 -22.20 6.03 19.13
C TRP A 13 -22.00 6.78 20.45
N ILE A 14 -22.05 6.08 21.59
CA ILE A 14 -21.75 6.66 22.91
C ILE A 14 -20.30 7.15 22.96
N LEU A 15 -19.35 6.37 22.43
CA LEU A 15 -17.92 6.71 22.42
C LEU A 15 -17.61 7.89 21.48
N VAL A 16 -18.28 7.95 20.32
CA VAL A 16 -18.22 9.09 19.39
C VAL A 16 -18.82 10.34 20.04
N SER A 17 -19.97 10.21 20.70
CA SER A 17 -20.64 11.31 21.39
C SER A 17 -19.79 11.86 22.55
N LEU A 18 -19.19 10.97 23.34
CA LEU A 18 -18.28 11.34 24.42
C LEU A 18 -17.01 12.03 23.91
N SER A 19 -16.39 11.52 22.82
CA SER A 19 -15.26 12.19 22.17
C SER A 19 -15.65 13.57 21.64
N PHE A 20 -16.83 13.70 21.05
CA PHE A 20 -17.33 14.98 20.55
C PHE A 20 -17.57 15.99 21.68
N LEU A 21 -18.15 15.54 22.80
CA LEU A 21 -18.33 16.37 24.00
C LEU A 21 -16.99 16.85 24.57
N LEU A 22 -15.98 15.99 24.62
CA LEU A 22 -14.62 16.34 25.06
C LEU A 22 -13.97 17.38 24.14
N VAL A 23 -14.14 17.24 22.82
CA VAL A 23 -13.68 18.21 21.81
C VAL A 23 -14.39 19.56 21.98
N LEU A 24 -15.70 19.56 22.27
CA LEU A 24 -16.48 20.76 22.50
C LEU A 24 -16.04 21.50 23.78
N ILE A 25 -15.71 20.78 24.85
CA ILE A 25 -15.22 21.36 26.11
C ILE A 25 -13.81 21.96 25.93
N THR A 26 -12.98 21.38 25.06
CA THR A 26 -11.60 21.79 24.80
C THR A 26 -11.44 22.66 23.54
N PHE A 27 -12.53 23.28 23.10
CA PHE A 27 -12.71 23.96 21.81
C PHE A 27 -11.53 24.81 21.29
N PRO A 28 -10.90 25.71 22.07
CA PRO A 28 -9.82 26.54 21.54
C PRO A 28 -8.53 25.75 21.23
N ILE A 29 -8.30 24.62 21.90
CA ILE A 29 -7.08 23.80 21.75
C ILE A 29 -7.33 22.66 20.75
N SER A 30 -8.53 22.11 20.74
CA SER A 30 -8.89 20.94 19.93
C SER A 30 -8.97 21.22 18.42
N ILE A 31 -9.33 22.44 18.02
CA ILE A 31 -9.37 22.85 16.61
C ILE A 31 -8.03 22.66 15.92
N TRP A 32 -6.91 22.94 16.61
CA TRP A 32 -5.59 22.81 16.02
C TRP A 32 -5.16 21.35 15.88
N ALA A 33 -5.62 20.48 16.78
CA ALA A 33 -5.36 19.03 16.75
C ALA A 33 -6.23 18.28 15.71
N CYS A 34 -7.46 18.75 15.46
CA CYS A 34 -8.38 18.14 14.51
C CYS A 34 -7.97 18.36 13.05
N ILE A 35 -7.28 19.46 12.75
CA ILE A 35 -6.95 19.86 11.40
C ILE A 35 -5.62 19.22 10.98
N LYS A 36 -5.67 18.25 10.06
CA LYS A 36 -4.47 17.77 9.35
C LYS A 36 -4.52 18.06 7.87
N VAL A 37 -3.41 18.56 7.37
CA VAL A 37 -3.17 18.79 5.95
C VAL A 37 -2.53 17.54 5.35
N ILE A 38 -3.16 17.00 4.31
CA ILE A 38 -2.63 15.91 3.49
C ILE A 38 -2.08 16.51 2.21
N ARG A 39 -0.87 16.10 1.85
CA ARG A 39 -0.18 16.58 0.66
C ARG A 39 -0.83 16.01 -0.61
N GLU A 40 -0.69 16.68 -1.74
CA GLU A 40 -1.32 16.29 -3.01
C GLU A 40 -0.98 14.87 -3.48
N TYR A 41 0.23 14.41 -3.19
CA TYR A 41 0.74 13.08 -3.55
C TYR A 41 0.46 12.01 -2.48
N GLU A 42 -0.05 12.41 -1.31
CA GLU A 42 -0.44 11.50 -0.24
C GLU A 42 -1.95 11.26 -0.30
N ARG A 43 -2.38 10.03 0.00
CA ARG A 43 -3.78 9.75 0.31
C ARG A 43 -3.90 9.23 1.73
N ALA A 44 -4.86 9.77 2.47
CA ALA A 44 -5.16 9.28 3.82
C ALA A 44 -6.31 8.29 3.79
N VAL A 45 -6.06 7.11 4.37
CA VAL A 45 -7.09 6.14 4.72
C VAL A 45 -7.43 6.38 6.19
N VAL A 46 -8.67 6.77 6.45
CA VAL A 46 -9.17 7.02 7.81
C VAL A 46 -9.97 5.82 8.28
N PHE A 47 -9.54 5.26 9.40
CA PHE A 47 -10.22 4.21 10.14
C PHE A 47 -10.94 4.85 11.32
N ARG A 48 -12.18 4.44 11.57
CA ARG A 48 -12.93 4.83 12.76
C ARG A 48 -13.28 3.57 13.52
N LEU A 49 -12.80 3.45 14.76
CA LEU A 49 -13.02 2.25 15.59
C LEU A 49 -12.69 0.93 14.86
N GLY A 50 -11.63 0.92 14.06
CA GLY A 50 -11.22 -0.26 13.26
C GLY A 50 -12.03 -0.51 11.98
N CYS A 51 -13.10 0.26 11.72
CA CYS A 51 -13.88 0.19 10.50
C CYS A 51 -13.41 1.21 9.46
N ILE A 52 -13.34 0.81 8.19
CA ILE A 52 -13.03 1.69 7.08
C ILE A 52 -14.25 2.57 6.81
N MET A 53 -14.16 3.84 7.21
CA MET A 53 -15.27 4.80 7.16
C MET A 53 -15.63 5.23 5.73
N SER A 54 -14.75 5.01 4.74
CA SER A 54 -14.99 5.44 3.36
C SER A 54 -14.42 4.47 2.35
N LYS A 55 -15.29 4.07 1.40
CA LYS A 55 -14.92 3.24 0.23
C LYS A 55 -13.89 3.92 -0.68
N LYS A 56 -13.73 5.24 -0.57
CA LYS A 56 -12.71 6.03 -1.28
C LYS A 56 -11.78 6.70 -0.25
N ALA A 57 -10.48 6.65 -0.52
CA ALA A 57 -9.50 7.42 0.25
C ALA A 57 -9.82 8.91 0.13
N LYS A 58 -9.68 9.67 1.23
CA LYS A 58 -9.90 11.11 1.19
C LYS A 58 -8.84 11.73 0.29
N GLY A 59 -9.29 12.58 -0.62
CA GLY A 59 -8.43 13.34 -1.52
C GLY A 59 -7.54 14.32 -0.77
N PRO A 60 -6.61 14.97 -1.48
CA PRO A 60 -5.69 15.93 -0.86
C PRO A 60 -6.44 17.14 -0.32
N GLY A 61 -5.88 17.76 0.73
CA GLY A 61 -6.47 18.92 1.40
C GLY A 61 -6.64 18.75 2.90
N LEU A 62 -7.55 19.55 3.47
CA LEU A 62 -7.84 19.56 4.89
C LEU A 62 -8.71 18.37 5.26
N VAL A 63 -8.21 17.48 6.11
CA VAL A 63 -9.01 16.41 6.68
C VAL A 63 -9.15 16.63 8.17
N LEU A 64 -10.40 16.75 8.60
CA LEU A 64 -10.79 16.74 10.00
C LEU A 64 -10.76 15.28 10.48
N ILE A 65 -9.90 15.02 11.47
CA ILE A 65 -9.80 13.74 12.17
C ILE A 65 -10.20 13.97 13.61
N LEU A 66 -11.13 13.17 14.12
CA LEU A 66 -11.52 13.26 15.52
C LEU A 66 -10.41 12.64 16.40
N PRO A 67 -9.81 13.39 17.34
CA PRO A 67 -8.88 12.80 18.29
C PRO A 67 -9.58 11.67 19.07
N CYS A 68 -8.83 10.62 19.43
CA CYS A 68 -9.28 9.41 20.14
C CYS A 68 -10.07 8.36 19.35
N THR A 69 -10.96 8.73 18.41
CA THR A 69 -11.81 7.75 17.71
C THR A 69 -11.31 7.38 16.31
N ASP A 70 -10.64 8.33 15.65
CA ASP A 70 -10.21 8.20 14.26
C ASP A 70 -8.69 7.97 14.19
N THR A 71 -8.27 6.91 13.50
CA THR A 71 -6.87 6.67 13.12
C THR A 71 -6.71 6.91 11.62
N PHE A 72 -5.60 7.51 11.21
CA PHE A 72 -5.33 7.79 9.80
C PHE A 72 -3.98 7.18 9.41
N ILE A 73 -3.94 6.57 8.23
CA ILE A 73 -2.71 6.07 7.61
C ILE A 73 -2.51 6.82 6.30
N LYS A 74 -1.33 7.41 6.14
CA LYS A 74 -0.93 8.11 4.92
C LYS A 74 -0.23 7.13 3.98
N VAL A 75 -0.63 7.14 2.73
CA VAL A 75 -0.03 6.31 1.67
C VAL A 75 0.47 7.24 0.57
N ASP A 76 1.74 7.11 0.22
CA ASP A 76 2.32 7.81 -0.93
C ASP A 76 1.93 7.08 -2.22
N LEU A 77 1.49 7.84 -3.23
CA LEU A 77 1.11 7.32 -4.54
C LEU A 77 2.22 7.44 -5.58
N ARG A 78 3.37 8.02 -5.22
CA ARG A 78 4.51 8.16 -6.12
C ARG A 78 5.08 6.79 -6.49
N THR A 79 5.77 6.77 -7.63
CA THR A 79 6.55 5.60 -8.03
C THR A 79 7.73 5.44 -7.09
N VAL A 80 7.85 4.25 -6.49
CA VAL A 80 8.97 3.88 -5.63
C VAL A 80 9.77 2.81 -6.33
N THR A 81 11.09 2.88 -6.15
CA THR A 81 12.04 1.88 -6.65
C THR A 81 12.40 0.89 -5.56
N CYS A 82 12.33 -0.39 -5.86
CA CYS A 82 12.82 -1.46 -5.00
C CYS A 82 13.96 -2.19 -5.70
N ASN A 83 15.12 -2.24 -5.06
CA ASN A 83 16.30 -2.92 -5.59
C ASN A 83 16.31 -4.37 -5.13
N ILE A 84 16.44 -5.29 -6.08
CA ILE A 84 16.55 -6.72 -5.79
C ILE A 84 18.04 -7.05 -5.63
N PRO A 85 18.47 -7.64 -4.50
CA PRO A 85 19.84 -8.04 -4.33
C PRO A 85 20.23 -9.09 -5.38
N PRO A 86 21.51 -9.15 -5.80
CA PRO A 86 21.98 -10.15 -6.75
C PRO A 86 21.66 -11.57 -6.26
N GLN A 87 21.11 -12.39 -7.14
CA GLN A 87 20.78 -13.79 -6.85
C GLN A 87 21.45 -14.71 -7.85
N GLU A 88 22.04 -15.80 -7.35
CA GLU A 88 22.50 -16.90 -8.17
C GLU A 88 21.34 -17.83 -8.51
N ILE A 89 21.16 -18.03 -9.81
CA ILE A 89 20.12 -18.89 -10.36
C ILE A 89 20.71 -19.87 -11.38
N LEU A 90 20.09 -21.04 -11.48
CA LEU A 90 20.40 -22.02 -12.50
C LEU A 90 19.40 -21.84 -13.65
N THR A 91 19.90 -21.64 -14.85
CA THR A 91 19.06 -21.56 -16.06
C THR A 91 18.66 -22.96 -16.54
N LYS A 92 17.78 -23.03 -17.53
CA LYS A 92 17.32 -24.30 -18.14
C LYS A 92 18.47 -25.18 -18.64
N ASP A 93 19.56 -24.56 -19.11
CA ASP A 93 20.72 -25.26 -19.68
C ASP A 93 21.77 -25.61 -18.61
N THR A 94 21.42 -25.54 -17.33
CA THR A 94 22.32 -25.83 -16.19
C THR A 94 23.51 -24.88 -16.05
N ASN A 95 23.43 -23.70 -16.69
CA ASN A 95 24.40 -22.63 -16.47
C ASN A 95 24.02 -21.82 -15.24
N THR A 96 25.02 -21.44 -14.45
CA THR A 96 24.85 -20.50 -13.33
C THR A 96 24.94 -19.08 -13.84
N ALA A 97 23.97 -18.25 -13.47
CA ALA A 97 23.95 -16.82 -13.76
C ALA A 97 23.63 -16.02 -12.50
N GLN A 98 24.33 -14.90 -12.30
CA GLN A 98 23.95 -13.90 -11.31
C GLN A 98 23.10 -12.82 -11.98
N VAL A 99 21.91 -12.58 -11.43
CA VAL A 99 21.01 -11.55 -11.94
C VAL A 99 20.61 -10.60 -10.81
N ASN A 100 20.65 -9.31 -11.12
CA ASN A 100 20.19 -8.21 -10.29
C ASN A 100 19.12 -7.41 -11.05
N GLY A 101 18.26 -6.70 -10.32
CA GLY A 101 17.17 -5.96 -10.96
C GLY A 101 16.61 -4.85 -10.07
N VAL A 102 15.85 -3.95 -10.71
CA VAL A 102 15.14 -2.85 -10.04
C VAL A 102 13.68 -2.89 -10.46
N VAL A 103 12.78 -2.82 -9.49
CA VAL A 103 11.32 -2.82 -9.71
C VAL A 103 10.79 -1.42 -9.46
N TYR A 104 10.03 -0.91 -10.42
CA TYR A 104 9.31 0.36 -10.32
C TYR A 104 7.83 0.05 -10.11
N TYR A 105 7.28 0.47 -8.96
CA TYR A 105 5.85 0.28 -8.68
C TYR A 105 5.24 1.56 -8.11
N ARG A 106 3.93 1.72 -8.32
CA ARG A 106 3.14 2.81 -7.72
C ARG A 106 1.83 2.25 -7.18
N ILE A 107 1.37 2.81 -6.07
CA ILE A 107 0.10 2.39 -5.46
C ILE A 107 -1.05 3.08 -6.20
N ASN A 108 -1.93 2.31 -6.85
CA ASN A 108 -3.12 2.86 -7.53
C ASN A 108 -4.27 3.16 -6.54
N GLY A 109 -4.37 2.39 -5.46
CA GLY A 109 -5.48 2.49 -4.50
C GLY A 109 -5.03 2.36 -3.04
N ALA A 110 -4.93 3.49 -2.33
CA ALA A 110 -4.51 3.52 -0.92
C ALA A 110 -5.38 2.66 0.01
N VAL A 111 -6.71 2.65 -0.19
CA VAL A 111 -7.62 1.82 0.65
C VAL A 111 -7.32 0.34 0.47
N SER A 112 -7.15 -0.12 -0.77
CA SER A 112 -6.88 -1.53 -1.05
C SER A 112 -5.48 -1.94 -0.59
N ALA A 113 -4.49 -1.05 -0.74
CA ALA A 113 -3.12 -1.32 -0.31
C ALA A 113 -3.04 -1.54 1.21
N VAL A 114 -3.70 -0.69 2.00
CA VAL A 114 -3.68 -0.79 3.47
C VAL A 114 -4.60 -1.89 3.99
N ALA A 115 -5.71 -2.18 3.30
CA ALA A 115 -6.66 -3.20 3.75
C ALA A 115 -6.22 -4.63 3.42
N ASN A 116 -5.54 -4.83 2.29
CA ASN A 116 -5.22 -6.18 1.79
C ASN A 116 -3.82 -6.65 2.18
N VAL A 117 -2.86 -5.73 2.41
CA VAL A 117 -1.45 -6.07 2.64
C VAL A 117 -0.93 -5.30 3.84
N THR A 118 -0.27 -6.00 4.76
CA THR A 118 0.36 -5.41 5.95
C THR A 118 1.55 -4.53 5.59
N ASP A 119 2.44 -5.02 4.72
CA ASP A 119 3.57 -4.27 4.16
C ASP A 119 3.68 -4.49 2.65
N VAL A 120 3.32 -3.45 1.89
CA VAL A 120 3.37 -3.46 0.43
C VAL A 120 4.81 -3.64 -0.07
N HIS A 121 5.79 -3.05 0.59
CA HIS A 121 7.17 -3.08 0.12
C HIS A 121 7.75 -4.50 0.20
N SER A 122 7.65 -5.13 1.37
CA SER A 122 8.13 -6.50 1.58
C SER A 122 7.39 -7.52 0.72
N ALA A 123 6.06 -7.38 0.57
CA ALA A 123 5.26 -8.27 -0.26
C ALA A 123 5.65 -8.17 -1.74
N THR A 124 5.77 -6.96 -2.28
CA THR A 124 6.19 -6.74 -3.68
C THR A 124 7.63 -7.22 -3.91
N PHE A 125 8.53 -7.03 -2.94
CA PHE A 125 9.91 -7.52 -3.02
C PHE A 125 9.98 -9.05 -3.14
N LEU A 126 9.27 -9.77 -2.26
CA LEU A 126 9.23 -11.24 -2.29
C LEU A 126 8.56 -11.76 -3.57
N LEU A 127 7.48 -11.13 -4.01
CA LEU A 127 6.82 -11.44 -5.28
C LEU A 127 7.80 -11.26 -6.46
N ALA A 128 8.48 -10.13 -6.54
CA ALA A 128 9.45 -9.87 -7.60
C ALA A 128 10.60 -10.88 -7.59
N GLN A 129 11.15 -11.21 -6.41
CA GLN A 129 12.20 -12.22 -6.26
C GLN A 129 11.75 -13.61 -6.76
N THR A 130 10.56 -14.05 -6.34
CA THR A 130 10.03 -15.36 -6.73
C THR A 130 9.69 -15.42 -8.22
N THR A 131 9.08 -14.38 -8.77
CA THR A 131 8.79 -14.27 -10.21
C THR A 131 10.07 -14.25 -11.03
N LEU A 132 11.07 -13.47 -10.63
CA LEU A 132 12.38 -13.42 -11.28
C LEU A 132 13.03 -14.81 -11.28
N ARG A 133 13.07 -15.49 -10.14
CA ARG A 133 13.62 -16.86 -10.05
C ARG A 133 12.86 -17.85 -10.94
N ASN A 134 11.53 -17.77 -10.99
CA ASN A 134 10.71 -18.68 -11.77
C ASN A 134 10.89 -18.47 -13.29
N VAL A 135 10.79 -17.22 -13.76
CA VAL A 135 10.93 -16.89 -15.19
C VAL A 135 12.33 -17.25 -15.68
N LEU A 136 13.37 -16.84 -14.96
CA LEU A 136 14.75 -17.08 -15.39
C LEU A 136 15.14 -18.57 -15.34
N GLY A 137 14.56 -19.36 -14.44
CA GLY A 137 14.76 -20.81 -14.40
C GLY A 137 14.17 -21.56 -15.61
N THR A 138 13.18 -20.98 -16.30
CA THR A 138 12.55 -21.58 -17.47
C THR A 138 13.24 -21.24 -18.81
N GLN A 139 14.13 -20.24 -18.81
CA GLN A 139 14.78 -19.73 -20.01
C GLN A 139 16.23 -20.23 -20.17
N SER A 140 16.70 -20.30 -21.41
CA SER A 140 18.11 -20.59 -21.74
C SER A 140 18.98 -19.34 -21.57
N LEU A 141 20.29 -19.52 -21.34
CA LEU A 141 21.22 -18.38 -21.21
C LEU A 141 21.30 -17.54 -22.50
N ALA A 142 21.24 -18.20 -23.65
CA ALA A 142 21.26 -17.52 -24.95
C ALA A 142 20.01 -16.64 -25.15
N GLN A 143 18.82 -17.13 -24.76
CA GLN A 143 17.60 -16.33 -24.80
C GLN A 143 17.63 -15.16 -23.82
N LEU A 144 18.25 -15.33 -22.64
CA LEU A 144 18.41 -14.26 -21.68
C LEU A 144 19.27 -13.10 -22.20
N LEU A 145 20.33 -13.42 -22.95
CA LEU A 145 21.21 -12.42 -23.55
C LEU A 145 20.59 -11.76 -24.80
N ALA A 146 19.92 -12.53 -25.64
CA ALA A 146 19.34 -12.04 -26.89
C ALA A 146 17.97 -11.35 -26.72
N GLY A 147 17.17 -11.80 -25.75
CA GLY A 147 15.77 -11.40 -25.55
C GLY A 147 15.49 -10.69 -24.23
N HIS A 148 16.48 -10.01 -23.65
CA HIS A 148 16.35 -9.37 -22.34
C HIS A 148 15.13 -8.42 -22.23
N GLU A 149 14.80 -7.68 -23.29
CA GLU A 149 13.62 -6.79 -23.32
C GLU A 149 12.28 -7.54 -23.27
N GLU A 150 12.17 -8.65 -24.01
CA GLU A 150 10.97 -9.48 -24.02
C GLU A 150 10.74 -10.13 -22.66
N ILE A 151 11.82 -10.57 -22.01
CA ILE A 151 11.77 -11.19 -20.68
C ILE A 151 11.41 -10.15 -19.62
N ALA A 152 11.97 -8.94 -19.69
CA ALA A 152 11.60 -7.84 -18.81
C ALA A 152 10.10 -7.49 -18.95
N HIS A 153 9.57 -7.48 -20.18
CA HIS A 153 8.16 -7.26 -20.43
C HIS A 153 7.29 -8.40 -19.86
N ASN A 154 7.70 -9.66 -20.04
CA ASN A 154 6.97 -10.81 -19.50
C ASN A 154 6.90 -10.78 -17.96
N ILE A 155 8.01 -10.42 -17.29
CA ILE A 155 8.06 -10.25 -15.83
C ILE A 155 7.11 -9.12 -15.40
N GLN A 156 7.06 -8.00 -16.13
CA GLN A 156 6.18 -6.87 -15.81
C GLN A 156 4.69 -7.25 -15.92
N VAL A 157 4.31 -8.09 -16.87
CA VAL A 157 2.91 -8.52 -17.05
C VAL A 157 2.46 -9.50 -15.96
N ASN A 158 3.38 -10.29 -15.43
CA ASN A 158 3.09 -11.27 -14.38
C ASN A 158 3.08 -10.67 -12.95
N LEU A 159 3.54 -9.43 -12.77
CA LEU A 159 3.55 -8.71 -11.49
C LEU A 159 2.35 -7.76 -11.36
#